data_AF-A0A971IEM1-F1
#
_entry.id   AF-A0A971IEM1-F1
#
_cell.length_a   1.000
_cell.length_b   1.000
_cell.length_c   1.000
_cell.angle_alpha   90.00
_cell.angle_beta   90.00
_cell.angle_gamma   90.00
#
_symmetry.space_group_name_H-M   'P 1'
#
loop_
_entity.id
_entity.type
_entity.pdbx_description
1 polymer ?
#
loop_
_entity_poly.entity_id
_entity_poly.type
_entity_poly.pdbx_seq_one_letter_code
_entity_poly.pdbx_strand_id
1 'polypeptide(L)'
;FSMAIVGSFVAWGVYKGSRRLGAPLWLAVFLGAALGDLTTYVVTSVQLAWAFPDAASGFAGSLAKFGSIFAVTQIPLAISEGLLTALIMGYLIKYSRSELDETGLLRQGQVA
;
A
#
# COMPACT_ATOMS: atom_id res chain seq x y z
N PHE A 1 8.43 10.37 -6.44
CA PHE A 1 8.98 9.04 -6.75
C PHE A 1 8.38 7.97 -5.84
N SER A 2 8.56 8.06 -4.52
CA SER A 2 8.11 7.02 -3.58
C SER A 2 6.59 6.72 -3.65
N MET A 3 5.73 7.70 -3.35
CA MET A 3 4.25 7.53 -3.34
C MET A 3 3.67 7.21 -4.72
N ALA A 4 3.83 8.14 -5.67
CA ALA A 4 3.13 8.08 -6.95
C ALA A 4 3.61 6.95 -7.87
N ILE A 5 4.86 6.48 -7.71
CA ILE A 5 5.44 5.45 -8.57
C ILE A 5 5.54 4.15 -7.77
N VAL A 6 6.47 4.06 -6.82
CA VAL A 6 6.76 2.78 -6.16
C VAL A 6 5.55 2.27 -5.37
N GLY A 7 4.92 3.12 -4.58
CA GLY A 7 3.70 2.80 -3.83
C GLY A 7 2.60 2.28 -4.75
N SER A 8 2.29 3.00 -5.83
CA SER A 8 1.29 2.59 -6.83
C SER A 8 1.59 1.24 -7.48
N PHE A 9 2.85 0.98 -7.88
CA PHE A 9 3.23 -0.29 -8.50
C PHE A 9 3.16 -1.46 -7.51
N VAL A 10 3.59 -1.27 -6.26
CA VAL A 10 3.49 -2.29 -5.23
C VAL A 10 2.03 -2.56 -4.87
N ALA A 11 1.23 -1.52 -4.67
CA ALA A 11 -0.20 -1.65 -4.38
C ALA A 11 -0.92 -2.47 -5.47
N TRP A 12 -0.68 -2.14 -6.75
CA TRP A 12 -1.24 -2.88 -7.87
C TRP A 12 -0.74 -4.32 -7.93
N GLY A 13 0.56 -4.55 -7.73
CA GLY A 13 1.16 -5.88 -7.75
C GLY A 13 0.62 -6.78 -6.64
N VAL A 14 0.54 -6.23 -5.42
CA VAL A 14 -0.03 -6.92 -4.24
C VAL A 14 -1.51 -7.20 -4.44
N TYR A 15 -2.28 -6.22 -4.91
CA TYR A 15 -3.70 -6.42 -5.24
C TYR A 15 -3.87 -7.56 -6.25
N LYS A 16 -3.21 -7.47 -7.41
CA LYS A 16 -3.33 -8.45 -8.49
C LYS A 16 -2.83 -9.83 -8.06
N GLY A 17 -1.74 -9.89 -7.32
CA GLY A 17 -1.21 -11.13 -6.75
C GLY A 17 -2.20 -11.78 -5.78
N SER A 18 -2.72 -11.00 -4.83
CA SER A 18 -3.70 -11.47 -3.84
C SER A 18 -4.98 -11.98 -4.53
N ARG A 19 -5.49 -11.27 -5.54
CA ARG A 19 -6.66 -11.71 -6.32
C ARG A 19 -6.40 -12.99 -7.09
N ARG A 20 -5.18 -13.19 -7.63
CA ARG A 20 -4.80 -14.44 -8.31
C ARG A 20 -4.68 -15.62 -7.36
N LEU A 21 -4.37 -15.37 -6.09
CA LEU A 21 -4.33 -16.39 -5.03
C LEU A 21 -5.72 -16.68 -4.42
N GLY A 22 -6.79 -16.09 -4.97
CA GLY A 22 -8.16 -16.31 -4.47
C GLY A 22 -8.50 -15.52 -3.21
N ALA A 23 -7.69 -14.53 -2.81
CA ALA A 23 -8.02 -13.69 -1.67
C ALA A 23 -9.30 -12.89 -1.94
N PRO A 24 -10.22 -12.75 -0.96
CA PRO A 24 -11.42 -11.95 -1.12
C PRO A 24 -11.06 -10.48 -1.37
N LEU A 25 -11.95 -9.75 -2.05
CA LEU A 25 -11.64 -8.42 -2.55
C LEU A 25 -11.22 -7.44 -1.45
N TRP A 26 -11.94 -7.44 -0.31
CA TRP A 26 -11.63 -6.57 0.82
C TRP A 26 -10.19 -6.78 1.32
N LEU A 27 -9.72 -8.03 1.35
CA LEU A 27 -8.37 -8.37 1.80
C LEU A 27 -7.33 -7.97 0.76
N ALA A 28 -7.60 -8.23 -0.52
CA ALA A 28 -6.69 -7.82 -1.60
C ALA A 28 -6.52 -6.30 -1.66
N VAL A 29 -7.59 -5.54 -1.42
CA VAL A 29 -7.56 -4.07 -1.36
C VAL A 29 -6.85 -3.58 -0.11
N PHE A 30 -7.17 -4.16 1.06
CA PHE A 30 -6.48 -3.85 2.32
C PHE A 30 -4.97 -4.04 2.20
N LEU A 31 -4.53 -5.21 1.71
CA LEU A 31 -3.11 -5.52 1.53
C LEU A 31 -2.46 -4.60 0.50
N GLY A 32 -3.15 -4.31 -0.61
CA GLY A 32 -2.67 -3.40 -1.65
C GLY A 32 -2.38 -2.01 -1.11
N ALA A 33 -3.34 -1.41 -0.40
CA ALA A 33 -3.18 -0.11 0.22
C ALA A 33 -2.08 -0.13 1.31
N ALA A 34 -2.21 -0.98 2.33
CA ALA A 34 -1.29 -1.01 3.45
C ALA A 34 0.17 -1.28 3.05
N LEU A 35 0.41 -2.23 2.12
CA LEU A 35 1.77 -2.53 1.65
C LEU A 35 2.30 -1.49 0.66
N GLY A 36 1.43 -0.84 -0.12
CA GLY A 36 1.79 0.31 -0.95
C GLY A 36 2.28 1.49 -0.11
N ASP A 37 1.56 1.79 0.97
CA ASP A 37 1.90 2.87 1.92
C ASP A 37 3.20 2.54 2.64
N LEU A 38 3.34 1.35 3.22
CA LEU A 38 4.58 0.92 3.88
C LEU A 38 5.79 0.97 2.94
N THR A 39 5.63 0.54 1.68
CA THR A 39 6.73 0.58 0.70
C THR A 39 7.16 2.03 0.43
N THR A 40 6.21 2.95 0.37
CA THR A 40 6.52 4.37 0.22
C THR A 40 7.45 4.84 1.35
N TYR A 41 7.15 4.46 2.60
CA TYR A 41 7.96 4.88 3.75
C TYR A 41 9.33 4.20 3.77
N VAL A 42 9.41 2.93 3.36
CA VAL A 42 10.71 2.23 3.21
C VAL A 42 11.58 2.94 2.19
N VAL A 43 11.05 3.24 1.00
CA VAL A 43 11.81 3.95 -0.05
C VAL A 43 12.23 5.34 0.42
N THR A 44 11.36 6.08 1.10
CA THR A 44 11.70 7.39 1.67
C THR A 44 12.82 7.25 2.71
N SER A 45 12.76 6.24 3.57
CA SER A 45 13.81 5.98 4.59
C SER A 45 15.15 5.67 3.94
N VAL A 46 15.16 4.89 2.85
CA VAL A 46 16.37 4.61 2.06
C VAL A 46 16.91 5.88 1.41
N GLN A 47 16.05 6.71 0.83
CA GLN A 47 16.45 7.98 0.21
C GLN A 47 17.08 8.93 1.25
N LEU A 48 16.47 9.05 2.43
CA LEU A 48 17.01 9.86 3.53
C LEU A 48 18.32 9.29 4.08
N ALA A 49 18.42 7.96 4.23
CA ALA A 49 19.64 7.31 4.69
C ALA A 49 20.81 7.52 3.73
N TRP A 50 20.54 7.55 2.43
CA TRP A 50 21.54 7.87 1.41
C TRP A 50 21.93 9.35 1.44
N ALA A 51 20.95 10.25 1.60
CA ALA A 51 21.18 11.68 1.62
C ALA A 51 21.90 12.17 2.89
N PHE A 52 21.65 11.52 4.03
CA PHE A 52 22.19 11.90 5.33
C PHE A 52 22.79 10.70 6.06
N PRO A 53 23.95 10.17 5.64
CA PRO A 53 24.61 9.06 6.34
C PRO A 53 25.02 9.44 7.75
N ASP A 54 24.86 8.50 8.69
CA ASP A 54 25.22 8.71 10.09
C ASP A 54 26.74 8.83 10.27
N ALA A 55 27.18 9.70 11.16
CA ALA A 55 28.61 9.97 11.36
C ALA A 55 29.40 8.75 11.86
N ALA A 56 28.78 7.87 12.66
CA ALA A 56 29.45 6.71 13.23
C ALA A 56 29.17 5.41 12.44
N SER A 57 27.93 5.26 11.96
CA SER A 57 27.41 4.01 11.40
C SER A 57 26.95 4.12 9.95
N GLY A 58 27.20 5.25 9.31
CA GLY A 58 26.97 5.48 7.88
C GLY A 58 25.52 5.29 7.46
N PHE A 59 25.34 4.76 6.24
CA PHE A 59 24.02 4.50 5.65
C PHE A 59 23.15 3.59 6.53
N ALA A 60 23.71 2.49 7.06
CA ALA A 60 22.96 1.55 7.88
C ALA A 60 22.43 2.19 9.17
N GLY A 61 23.23 3.06 9.79
CA GLY A 61 22.81 3.88 10.93
C GLY A 61 21.62 4.76 10.63
N SER A 62 21.70 5.53 9.55
CA SER A 62 20.61 6.43 9.16
C SER A 62 19.36 5.68 8.73
N LEU A 63 19.50 4.55 8.05
CA LEU A 63 18.36 3.71 7.68
C LEU A 63 17.62 3.20 8.91
N ALA A 64 18.35 2.74 9.93
CA ALA A 64 17.76 2.33 11.20
C ALA A 64 17.06 3.50 11.91
N LYS A 65 17.68 4.69 11.94
CA LYS A 65 17.09 5.90 12.56
C LYS A 65 15.81 6.34 11.87
N PHE A 66 15.85 6.61 10.57
CA PHE A 66 14.68 7.07 9.82
C PHE A 66 13.59 6.00 9.79
N GLY A 67 13.96 4.74 9.55
CA GLY A 67 13.02 3.62 9.51
C GLY A 67 12.29 3.42 10.85
N SER A 68 13.01 3.45 11.97
CA SER A 68 12.39 3.27 13.30
C SER A 68 11.50 4.43 13.72
N ILE A 69 11.91 5.67 13.47
CA ILE A 69 11.09 6.86 13.78
C ILE A 69 9.80 6.85 12.96
N PHE A 70 9.90 6.53 11.67
CA PHE A 70 8.73 6.43 10.81
C PHE A 70 7.86 5.22 11.17
N ALA A 71 8.42 4.06 11.53
CA ALA A 71 7.63 2.87 11.84
C ALA A 71 6.52 3.12 12.89
N VAL A 72 6.80 3.95 13.91
CA VAL A 72 5.86 4.27 14.99
C VAL A 72 4.59 4.96 14.48
N THR A 73 4.71 5.80 13.44
CA THR A 73 3.56 6.53 12.88
C THR A 73 3.01 5.85 11.63
N GLN A 74 3.88 5.30 10.80
CA GLN A 74 3.52 4.80 9.48
C GLN A 74 2.93 3.41 9.49
N ILE A 75 3.28 2.55 10.45
CA ILE A 75 2.61 1.25 10.60
C ILE A 75 1.15 1.45 11.01
N PRO A 76 0.82 2.25 12.05
CA PRO A 76 -0.58 2.54 12.38
C PRO A 76 -1.34 3.21 11.23
N LEU A 77 -0.71 4.15 10.53
CA LEU A 77 -1.32 4.87 9.41
C LEU A 77 -1.63 3.93 8.24
N ALA A 78 -0.67 3.11 7.80
CA ALA A 78 -0.87 2.15 6.71
C ALA A 78 -1.96 1.10 7.02
N ILE A 79 -2.05 0.64 8.27
CA ILE A 79 -3.14 -0.24 8.71
C ILE A 79 -4.49 0.50 8.61
N SER A 80 -4.53 1.74 9.09
CA SER A 80 -5.76 2.55 9.09
C SER A 80 -6.23 2.89 7.67
N GLU A 81 -5.31 3.28 6.79
CA GLU A 81 -5.58 3.55 5.37
C GLU A 81 -5.97 2.29 4.61
N GLY A 82 -5.33 1.15 4.90
CA GLY A 82 -5.74 -0.14 4.36
C GLY A 82 -7.19 -0.49 4.72
N LEU A 83 -7.56 -0.32 5.99
CA LEU A 83 -8.93 -0.59 6.46
C LEU A 83 -9.94 0.40 5.84
N LEU A 84 -9.61 1.68 5.81
CA LEU A 84 -10.43 2.72 5.21
C LEU A 84 -10.69 2.44 3.73
N THR A 85 -9.65 2.06 2.99
CA THR A 85 -9.74 1.75 1.56
C THR A 85 -10.58 0.50 1.31
N ALA A 86 -10.42 -0.56 2.12
CA ALA A 86 -11.24 -1.75 2.03
C ALA A 86 -12.72 -1.45 2.32
N LEU A 87 -13.00 -0.60 3.31
CA LEU A 87 -14.36 -0.13 3.63
C LEU A 87 -14.97 0.67 2.48
N ILE A 88 -14.22 1.62 1.92
CA ILE A 88 -14.68 2.44 0.77
C ILE A 88 -14.99 1.52 -0.41
N MET A 89 -14.13 0.55 -0.73
CA MET A 89 -14.39 -0.38 -1.81
C MET A 89 -15.63 -1.23 -1.56
N GLY A 90 -15.83 -1.71 -0.33
CA GLY A 90 -17.05 -2.41 0.06
C GLY A 90 -18.30 -1.56 -0.12
N TYR A 91 -18.23 -0.27 0.23
CA TYR A 91 -19.32 0.68 0.04
C TYR A 91 -19.63 0.93 -1.45
N LEU A 92 -18.60 1.14 -2.27
CA LEU A 92 -18.74 1.34 -3.72
C LEU A 92 -19.41 0.14 -4.39
N ILE A 93 -19.05 -1.08 -4.00
CA ILE A 93 -19.66 -2.30 -4.57
C ILE A 93 -21.11 -2.47 -4.15
N LYS A 94 -21.45 -2.05 -2.93
CA LYS A 94 -22.81 -2.17 -2.40
C LYS A 94 -23.76 -1.14 -3.01
N TYR A 95 -23.31 0.10 -3.22
CA TYR A 95 -24.18 1.22 -3.60
C TYR A 95 -23.99 1.74 -5.03
N SER A 96 -22.85 1.49 -5.66
CA SER A 96 -22.50 2.03 -6.99
C SER A 96 -22.16 0.92 -8.00
N ARG A 97 -22.76 -0.27 -7.84
CA ARG A 97 -22.42 -1.45 -8.64
C ARG A 97 -22.63 -1.25 -10.15
N SER A 98 -23.72 -0.58 -10.54
CA SER A 98 -24.02 -0.30 -11.95
C SER A 98 -22.95 0.58 -12.61
N GLU A 99 -22.45 1.59 -11.90
CA GLU A 99 -21.40 2.49 -12.40
C GLU A 99 -20.04 1.77 -12.48
N LEU A 100 -19.75 0.88 -11.52
CA LEU A 100 -18.55 0.04 -11.54
C LEU A 100 -18.56 -0.99 -12.68
N ASP A 101 -19.74 -1.51 -13.04
CA ASP A 101 -19.93 -2.40 -14.19
C ASP A 101 -19.69 -1.64 -15.52
N GLU A 102 -20.16 -0.41 -15.63
CA GLU A 102 -19.93 0.47 -16.80
C GLU A 102 -18.45 0.84 -16.97
N THR A 103 -17.74 1.05 -15.87
CA THR A 103 -16.30 1.35 -15.86
C THR A 103 -15.45 0.10 -16.16
N GLY A 104 -16.07 -1.09 -16.25
CA GLY A 104 -15.38 -2.36 -16.52
C GLY A 104 -14.57 -2.91 -15.35
N LEU A 105 -14.63 -2.27 -14.17
CA LEU A 105 -13.95 -2.71 -12.95
C LEU A 105 -14.45 -4.07 -12.44
N LEU A 106 -15.73 -4.38 -12.72
CA LEU A 106 -16.39 -5.62 -12.30
C LEU A 106 -16.49 -6.68 -13.42
N ARG A 107 -15.93 -6.43 -14.62
CA ARG A 107 -16.07 -7.34 -15.76
C ARG A 107 -15.00 -8.44 -15.77
N GLN A 108 -15.50 -9.67 -15.62
CA GLN A 108 -14.91 -11.02 -15.72
C GLN A 108 -14.19 -11.62 -14.49
N GLY A 109 -14.93 -12.49 -13.79
CA GLY A 109 -14.38 -13.69 -13.14
C GLY A 109 -13.98 -13.59 -11.68
N GLN A 110 -14.36 -12.53 -10.97
CA GLN A 110 -13.78 -12.21 -9.65
C GLN A 110 -14.78 -12.10 -8.49
N VAL A 111 -16.06 -12.41 -8.72
CA VAL A 111 -17.11 -12.40 -7.67
C VAL A 111 -17.71 -13.80 -7.45
N ALA A 112 -16.91 -14.84 -7.63
CA ALA A 112 -17.24 -16.19 -7.16
C ALA A 112 -16.28 -16.58 -6.06
#